data_AF-A0AAD5IMD5-F1
#
_entry.id   AF-A0AAD5IMD5-F1
#
_cell.length_a   1.000
_cell.length_b   1.000
_cell.length_c   1.000
_cell.angle_alpha   90.00
_cell.angle_beta   90.00
_cell.angle_gamma   90.00
#
_symmetry.space_group_name_H-M   'P 1'
#
loop_
_entity.id
_entity.type
_entity.pdbx_description
1 polymer ?
#
loop_
_entity_poly.entity_id
_entity_poly.type
_entity_poly.pdbx_seq_one_letter_code
_entity_poly.pdbx_strand_id
1 'polypeptide(L)'
;MGRFRVKRIKEITITLGSGPRSPKCEAQHNAPALVFSVAGYNGNFWHEFNDGFIPLFITVNSIFPDQDVIFVIDKVRDWSVSKYAGLLKAFSKHPIVDLDNDNATHFFTSTTLGLISHGFMTIDPTLLPNSATFTHFRALLDKAYGHGRNLPSMYYSPVTQPRLVLMSRKGSIGRVISNEGDVKRVAEEVGFNVIVFKSSKQEAYAIINTSHAMLVPLGLEWVADVCFVKSAKEMRAEYMEYKINAKESSLVETYDENEMVIKDPVAFKGNNWSSDIMDIYLKEQNVKLDLLRFKEHLKQVYDKAKEFMDKDG
;
A
#
# COMPACT_ATOMS: atom_id res chain seq x y z
N MET A 1 -23.88 -11.80 3.40
CA MET A 1 -22.53 -11.81 2.79
C MET A 1 -22.69 -11.98 1.28
N GLY A 2 -22.51 -10.92 0.49
CA GLY A 2 -22.65 -10.98 -0.97
C GLY A 2 -21.43 -11.65 -1.61
N ARG A 3 -21.62 -12.70 -2.41
CA ARG A 3 -20.57 -13.27 -3.25
C ARG A 3 -20.43 -12.42 -4.52
N PHE A 4 -19.41 -11.57 -4.60
CA PHE A 4 -19.09 -10.84 -5.83
C PHE A 4 -18.20 -11.70 -6.73
N ARG A 5 -18.71 -12.08 -7.92
CA ARG A 5 -17.94 -12.87 -8.91
C ARG A 5 -17.11 -11.91 -9.76
N VAL A 6 -15.79 -11.90 -9.56
CA VAL A 6 -14.86 -11.16 -10.42
C VAL A 6 -14.66 -11.96 -11.72
N LYS A 7 -14.95 -11.35 -12.88
CA LYS A 7 -14.91 -12.00 -14.22
C LYS A 7 -13.56 -12.59 -14.65
N ARG A 8 -12.49 -12.44 -13.85
CA ARG A 8 -11.10 -12.82 -14.19
C ARG A 8 -10.52 -13.97 -13.34
N ILE A 9 -11.32 -14.59 -12.46
CA ILE A 9 -10.85 -15.65 -11.56
C ILE A 9 -11.13 -17.03 -12.19
N LYS A 10 -10.12 -17.90 -12.19
CA LYS A 10 -10.24 -19.29 -12.64
C LYS A 10 -11.07 -20.08 -11.62
N GLU A 11 -11.99 -20.93 -12.10
CA GLU A 11 -12.70 -21.85 -11.22
C GLU A 11 -11.76 -22.98 -10.79
N ILE A 12 -11.69 -23.24 -9.48
CA ILE A 12 -10.83 -24.27 -8.90
C ILE A 12 -11.72 -25.36 -8.32
N THR A 13 -11.47 -26.60 -8.72
CA THR A 13 -12.15 -27.79 -8.18
C THR A 13 -11.31 -28.40 -7.08
N ILE A 14 -11.87 -28.50 -5.87
CA ILE A 14 -11.25 -29.18 -4.73
C ILE A 14 -11.88 -30.57 -4.62
N THR A 15 -11.07 -31.62 -4.56
CA THR A 15 -11.53 -33.01 -4.41
C THR A 15 -11.04 -33.59 -3.08
N LEU A 16 -11.88 -34.41 -2.44
CA LEU A 16 -11.49 -35.15 -1.23
C LEU A 16 -10.58 -36.31 -1.63
N GLY A 17 -9.39 -36.40 -1.01
CA GLY A 17 -8.32 -37.33 -1.38
C GLY A 17 -8.54 -38.81 -1.04
N SER A 18 -9.74 -39.18 -0.59
CA SER A 18 -10.02 -40.51 -0.04
C SER A 18 -11.18 -41.21 -0.75
N GLY A 19 -11.04 -41.44 -2.05
CA GLY A 19 -11.95 -42.26 -2.86
C GLY A 19 -11.20 -43.11 -3.90
N PRO A 20 -11.80 -44.20 -4.41
CA PRO A 20 -11.18 -45.09 -5.39
C PRO A 20 -10.87 -44.42 -6.76
N ARG A 21 -11.35 -43.19 -6.98
CA ARG A 21 -11.06 -42.36 -8.16
C ARG A 21 -10.21 -41.12 -7.83
N SER A 22 -9.65 -41.04 -6.63
CA SER A 22 -8.79 -39.91 -6.26
C SER A 22 -7.51 -39.93 -7.11
N PRO A 23 -7.06 -38.79 -7.65
CA PRO A 23 -5.82 -38.73 -8.41
C PRO A 23 -4.65 -39.18 -7.54
N LYS A 24 -3.60 -39.71 -8.19
CA LYS A 24 -2.37 -40.09 -7.49
C LYS A 24 -1.77 -38.85 -6.83
N CYS A 25 -1.48 -38.93 -5.54
CA CYS A 25 -0.75 -37.87 -4.85
C CYS A 25 0.68 -37.78 -5.40
N GLU A 26 1.06 -36.60 -5.88
CA GLU A 26 2.40 -36.32 -6.38
C GLU A 26 3.22 -35.49 -5.39
N ALA A 27 2.54 -34.64 -4.59
CA ALA A 27 3.15 -33.89 -3.51
C ALA A 27 2.28 -33.95 -2.25
N GLN A 28 2.77 -34.61 -1.20
CA GLN A 28 2.11 -34.68 0.10
C GLN A 28 2.63 -33.58 1.02
N HIS A 29 1.72 -32.79 1.58
CA HIS A 29 2.01 -31.72 2.53
C HIS A 29 1.41 -32.03 3.90
N ASN A 30 2.17 -31.72 4.95
CA ASN A 30 1.76 -31.93 6.35
C ASN A 30 1.20 -30.65 7.00
N ALA A 31 0.81 -29.68 6.19
CA ALA A 31 0.25 -28.40 6.61
C ALA A 31 -0.99 -28.07 5.75
N PRO A 32 -1.91 -27.22 6.25
CA PRO A 32 -3.08 -26.80 5.52
C PRO A 32 -2.71 -25.90 4.34
N ALA A 33 -3.56 -25.92 3.30
CA ALA A 33 -3.49 -24.99 2.19
C ALA A 33 -4.46 -23.83 2.36
N LEU A 34 -3.99 -22.62 2.08
CA LEU A 34 -4.83 -21.46 1.80
C LEU A 34 -4.76 -21.15 0.31
N VAL A 35 -5.86 -21.37 -0.39
CA VAL A 35 -6.01 -21.18 -1.83
C VAL A 35 -6.63 -19.82 -2.09
N PHE A 36 -5.96 -18.96 -2.84
CA PHE A 36 -6.51 -17.66 -3.23
C PHE A 36 -5.97 -17.22 -4.59
N SER A 37 -6.72 -16.34 -5.25
CA SER A 37 -6.31 -15.77 -6.53
C SER A 37 -5.81 -14.35 -6.33
N VAL A 38 -4.70 -14.02 -6.98
CA VAL A 38 -4.25 -12.63 -7.16
C VAL A 38 -4.63 -12.11 -8.55
N ALA A 39 -5.62 -12.73 -9.21
CA ALA A 39 -6.23 -12.18 -10.41
C ALA A 39 -7.15 -11.01 -10.04
N GLY A 40 -6.99 -9.84 -10.69
CA GLY A 40 -7.86 -8.69 -10.40
C GLY A 40 -7.22 -7.34 -10.72
N TYR A 41 -7.51 -6.33 -9.90
CA TYR A 41 -6.96 -4.97 -9.99
C TYR A 41 -5.51 -4.86 -9.48
N ASN A 42 -4.74 -5.94 -9.57
CA ASN A 42 -3.37 -5.99 -9.09
C ASN A 42 -2.42 -5.32 -10.10
N GLY A 43 -1.73 -4.27 -9.63
CA GLY A 43 -0.88 -3.41 -10.46
C GLY A 43 -0.57 -2.05 -9.82
N ASN A 44 -1.29 -1.66 -8.77
CA ASN A 44 -0.92 -0.54 -7.91
C ASN A 44 -0.93 -0.94 -6.44
N PHE A 45 -0.21 -0.16 -5.62
CA PHE A 45 0.00 -0.42 -4.20
C PHE A 45 -1.30 -0.59 -3.41
N TRP A 46 -2.32 0.23 -3.71
CA TRP A 46 -3.57 0.20 -2.95
C TRP A 46 -4.30 -1.13 -3.10
N HIS A 47 -4.50 -1.63 -4.34
CA HIS A 47 -5.16 -2.92 -4.55
C HIS A 47 -4.34 -4.09 -4.01
N GLU A 48 -3.01 -4.04 -4.16
CA GLU A 48 -2.13 -5.09 -3.64
C GLU A 48 -2.29 -5.27 -2.11
N PHE A 49 -2.50 -4.17 -1.36
CA PHE A 49 -2.73 -4.22 0.08
C PHE A 49 -4.19 -4.43 0.46
N ASN A 50 -5.13 -3.70 -0.16
CA ASN A 50 -6.55 -3.73 0.16
C ASN A 50 -7.21 -5.06 -0.20
N ASP A 51 -6.90 -5.59 -1.39
CA ASP A 51 -7.54 -6.80 -1.92
C ASP A 51 -6.69 -8.05 -1.67
N GLY A 52 -5.40 -7.88 -1.34
CA GLY A 52 -4.41 -8.94 -1.16
C GLY A 52 -3.91 -9.07 0.27
N PHE A 53 -2.93 -8.24 0.66
CA PHE A 53 -2.16 -8.47 1.89
C PHE A 53 -2.92 -8.27 3.20
N ILE A 54 -3.82 -7.29 3.29
CA ILE A 54 -4.64 -7.09 4.50
C ILE A 54 -5.63 -8.26 4.65
N PRO A 55 -6.40 -8.65 3.61
CA PRO A 55 -7.23 -9.85 3.67
C PRO A 55 -6.44 -11.14 3.95
N LEU A 56 -5.23 -11.27 3.43
CA LEU A 56 -4.34 -12.39 3.74
C LEU A 56 -3.97 -12.41 5.22
N PHE A 57 -3.59 -11.27 5.78
CA PHE A 57 -3.31 -11.13 7.22
C PHE A 57 -4.50 -11.50 8.08
N ILE A 58 -5.69 -10.98 7.74
CA ILE A 58 -6.93 -11.31 8.44
C ILE A 58 -7.16 -12.82 8.39
N THR A 59 -7.13 -13.42 7.20
CA THR A 59 -7.40 -14.86 7.01
C THR A 59 -6.44 -15.74 7.81
N VAL A 60 -5.14 -15.43 7.78
CA VAL A 60 -4.13 -16.18 8.54
C VAL A 60 -4.40 -16.09 10.04
N ASN A 61 -4.68 -14.90 10.56
CA ASN A 61 -4.97 -14.69 11.98
C ASN A 61 -6.35 -15.22 12.41
N SER A 62 -7.29 -15.38 11.49
CA SER A 62 -8.62 -15.95 11.77
C SER A 62 -8.64 -17.47 11.75
N ILE A 63 -8.03 -18.09 10.74
CA ILE A 63 -8.22 -19.53 10.43
C ILE A 63 -7.02 -20.37 10.85
N PHE A 64 -5.82 -19.79 10.85
CA PHE A 64 -4.58 -20.51 11.14
C PHE A 64 -3.81 -19.90 12.33
N PRO A 65 -4.48 -19.59 13.47
CA PRO A 65 -3.76 -19.08 14.64
C PRO A 65 -2.71 -20.11 15.07
N ASP A 66 -1.46 -19.66 15.19
CA ASP A 66 -0.31 -20.47 15.61
C ASP A 66 0.00 -21.70 14.74
N GLN A 67 -0.51 -21.74 13.51
CA GLN A 67 -0.28 -22.83 12.55
C GLN A 67 0.39 -22.32 11.27
N ASP A 68 1.37 -23.06 10.77
CA ASP A 68 1.93 -22.79 9.45
C ASP A 68 0.90 -23.12 8.35
N VAL A 69 0.86 -22.30 7.30
CA VAL A 69 -0.04 -22.48 6.16
C VAL A 69 0.74 -22.44 4.86
N ILE A 70 0.37 -23.30 3.92
CA ILE A 70 0.94 -23.29 2.57
C ILE A 70 0.05 -22.44 1.67
N PHE A 71 0.64 -21.47 0.97
CA PHE A 71 -0.09 -20.66 0.01
C PHE A 71 -0.13 -21.34 -1.34
N VAL A 72 -1.34 -21.46 -1.87
CA VAL A 72 -1.63 -21.97 -3.20
C VAL A 72 -2.27 -20.83 -3.97
N ILE A 73 -1.53 -20.25 -4.92
CA ILE A 73 -1.88 -18.96 -5.51
C ILE A 73 -2.18 -19.13 -7.01
N ASP A 74 -3.33 -18.63 -7.44
CA ASP A 74 -3.73 -18.50 -8.86
C ASP A 74 -3.39 -17.09 -9.39
N LYS A 75 -2.95 -16.99 -10.66
CA LYS A 75 -2.50 -15.76 -11.33
C LYS A 75 -1.28 -15.12 -10.72
N VAL A 76 -0.36 -15.94 -10.23
CA VAL A 76 0.99 -15.51 -9.87
C VAL A 76 1.66 -14.95 -11.13
N ARG A 77 1.94 -13.64 -11.13
CA ARG A 77 2.90 -13.08 -12.08
C ARG A 77 4.28 -13.15 -11.44
N ASP A 78 5.28 -13.66 -12.17
CA ASP A 78 6.66 -13.82 -11.67
C ASP A 78 7.20 -12.54 -11.01
N TRP A 79 6.92 -11.38 -11.60
CA TRP A 79 7.36 -10.10 -11.07
C TRP A 79 6.67 -9.71 -9.75
N SER A 80 5.42 -10.13 -9.53
CA SER A 80 4.65 -9.81 -8.33
C SER A 80 5.15 -10.61 -7.12
N VAL A 81 5.44 -11.91 -7.30
CA VAL A 81 6.04 -12.73 -6.24
C VAL A 81 7.46 -12.28 -5.95
N SER A 82 8.27 -11.97 -6.98
CA SER A 82 9.60 -11.39 -6.76
C SER A 82 9.56 -10.07 -5.98
N LYS A 83 8.61 -9.19 -6.31
CA LYS A 83 8.42 -7.90 -5.62
C LYS A 83 8.06 -8.07 -4.14
N TYR A 84 7.26 -9.08 -3.79
CA TYR A 84 6.72 -9.28 -2.45
C TYR A 84 7.22 -10.54 -1.73
N ALA A 85 8.29 -11.16 -2.24
CA ALA A 85 8.82 -12.41 -1.70
C ALA A 85 9.14 -12.32 -0.21
N GLY A 86 9.72 -11.21 0.24
CA GLY A 86 10.01 -10.97 1.66
C GLY A 86 8.76 -10.98 2.54
N LEU A 87 7.67 -10.34 2.09
CA LEU A 87 6.40 -10.30 2.82
C LEU A 87 5.67 -11.63 2.80
N LEU A 88 5.60 -12.30 1.64
CA LEU A 88 5.01 -13.64 1.54
C LEU A 88 5.77 -14.64 2.43
N LYS A 89 7.10 -14.53 2.50
CA LYS A 89 7.93 -15.33 3.41
C LYS A 89 7.72 -14.98 4.90
N ALA A 90 7.35 -13.73 5.20
CA ALA A 90 7.03 -13.33 6.56
C ALA A 90 5.71 -13.96 7.04
N PHE A 91 4.77 -14.20 6.13
CA PHE A 91 3.50 -14.90 6.37
C PHE A 91 3.66 -16.42 6.47
N SER A 92 4.42 -17.03 5.57
CA SER A 92 4.62 -18.48 5.53
C SER A 92 6.07 -18.84 5.22
N LYS A 93 6.60 -19.83 5.95
CA LYS A 93 7.93 -20.40 5.68
C LYS A 93 7.94 -21.42 4.53
N HIS A 94 6.77 -21.81 4.03
CA HIS A 94 6.64 -22.81 2.97
C HIS A 94 6.81 -22.18 1.58
N PRO A 95 7.33 -22.95 0.60
CA PRO A 95 7.26 -22.56 -0.80
C PRO A 95 5.81 -22.33 -1.23
N ILE A 96 5.60 -21.32 -2.06
CA ILE A 96 4.30 -21.05 -2.68
C ILE A 96 4.06 -22.10 -3.76
N VAL A 97 2.87 -22.69 -3.78
CA VAL A 97 2.39 -23.51 -4.90
C VAL A 97 1.73 -22.58 -5.90
N ASP A 98 2.32 -22.47 -7.09
CA ASP A 98 1.83 -21.63 -8.18
C ASP A 98 0.89 -22.43 -9.09
N LEU A 99 -0.41 -22.17 -9.02
CA LEU A 99 -1.43 -22.92 -9.76
C LEU A 99 -1.38 -22.73 -11.28
N ASP A 100 -0.66 -21.72 -11.79
CA ASP A 100 -0.51 -21.55 -13.23
C ASP A 100 0.64 -22.38 -13.81
N ASN A 101 1.63 -22.72 -12.98
CA ASN A 101 2.87 -23.39 -13.41
C ASN A 101 3.08 -24.77 -12.78
N ASP A 102 2.37 -25.09 -11.69
CA ASP A 102 2.39 -26.39 -11.02
C ASP A 102 1.18 -27.23 -11.44
N ASN A 103 1.44 -28.33 -12.16
CA ASN A 103 0.43 -29.27 -12.63
C ASN A 103 0.36 -30.54 -11.76
N ALA A 104 1.14 -30.62 -10.69
CA ALA A 104 1.14 -31.79 -9.82
C ALA A 104 -0.15 -31.85 -8.98
N THR A 105 -0.47 -33.05 -8.50
CA THR A 105 -1.55 -33.27 -7.54
C THR A 105 -1.03 -33.13 -6.11
N HIS A 106 -1.45 -32.07 -5.42
CA HIS A 106 -1.03 -31.76 -4.05
C HIS A 106 -2.08 -32.22 -3.04
N PHE A 107 -1.64 -32.93 -1.99
CA PHE A 107 -2.49 -33.32 -0.87
C PHE A 107 -2.10 -32.51 0.36
N PHE A 108 -3.09 -31.93 1.03
CA PHE A 108 -2.92 -31.11 2.23
C PHE A 108 -3.75 -31.69 3.38
N THR A 109 -3.43 -31.31 4.62
CA THR A 109 -4.21 -31.76 5.80
C THR A 109 -5.62 -31.18 5.82
N SER A 110 -5.78 -29.98 5.28
CA SER A 110 -7.06 -29.31 5.02
C SER A 110 -6.86 -28.18 4.01
N THR A 111 -7.96 -27.68 3.44
CA THR A 111 -7.91 -26.62 2.44
C THR A 111 -8.94 -25.55 2.74
N THR A 112 -8.49 -24.30 2.81
CA THR A 112 -9.33 -23.10 2.89
C THR A 112 -9.28 -22.35 1.58
N LEU A 113 -10.42 -21.87 1.09
CA LEU A 113 -10.54 -21.17 -0.19
C LEU A 113 -10.98 -19.72 0.02
N GLY A 114 -10.22 -18.78 -0.55
CA GLY A 114 -10.51 -17.35 -0.53
C GLY A 114 -9.92 -16.64 0.69
N LEU A 115 -10.04 -15.31 0.67
CA LEU A 115 -9.57 -14.42 1.73
C LEU A 115 -10.75 -13.76 2.45
N ILE A 116 -10.59 -13.50 3.74
CA ILE A 116 -11.52 -12.77 4.59
C ILE A 116 -11.15 -11.28 4.56
N SER A 117 -12.13 -10.40 4.34
CA SER A 117 -11.96 -8.95 4.40
C SER A 117 -12.89 -8.34 5.44
N HIS A 118 -12.38 -7.38 6.20
CA HIS A 118 -13.16 -6.57 7.15
C HIS A 118 -13.66 -5.25 6.53
N GLY A 119 -13.41 -5.02 5.24
CA GLY A 119 -13.73 -3.78 4.53
C GLY A 119 -12.49 -3.13 3.91
N PHE A 120 -12.62 -1.86 3.52
CA PHE A 120 -11.54 -1.11 2.88
C PHE A 120 -10.44 -0.73 3.86
N MET A 121 -9.22 -1.20 3.59
CA MET A 121 -8.00 -0.84 4.31
C MET A 121 -8.15 -0.88 5.84
N THR A 122 -8.89 -1.88 6.36
CA THR A 122 -9.32 -1.97 7.75
C THR A 122 -9.04 -3.37 8.33
N ILE A 123 -8.63 -3.44 9.59
CA ILE A 123 -8.54 -4.68 10.37
C ILE A 123 -9.36 -4.47 11.63
N ASP A 124 -10.56 -5.04 11.67
CA ASP A 124 -11.41 -5.04 12.86
C ASP A 124 -10.95 -6.12 13.88
N PRO A 125 -10.40 -5.73 15.04
CA PRO A 125 -9.92 -6.68 16.05
C PRO A 125 -11.06 -7.44 16.74
N THR A 126 -12.28 -6.91 16.72
CA THR A 126 -13.45 -7.56 17.34
C THR A 126 -13.92 -8.79 16.56
N LEU A 127 -13.52 -8.89 15.29
CA LEU A 127 -13.82 -10.02 14.40
C LEU A 127 -12.70 -11.07 14.38
N LEU A 128 -11.61 -10.87 15.13
CA LEU A 128 -10.45 -11.77 15.16
C LEU A 128 -10.35 -12.50 16.49
N PRO A 129 -10.04 -13.82 16.48
CA PRO A 129 -9.91 -14.61 17.71
C PRO A 129 -8.75 -14.14 18.59
N ASN A 130 -7.70 -13.57 18.00
CA ASN A 130 -6.52 -13.06 18.70
C ASN A 130 -6.51 -11.53 18.86
N SER A 131 -7.60 -10.85 18.48
CA SER A 131 -7.70 -9.39 18.48
C SER A 131 -6.52 -8.69 17.79
N ALA A 132 -5.96 -9.29 16.73
CA ALA A 132 -4.91 -8.64 15.96
C ALA A 132 -5.41 -7.32 15.34
N THR A 133 -4.49 -6.38 15.18
CA THR A 133 -4.75 -4.99 14.78
C THR A 133 -3.82 -4.59 13.64
N PHE A 134 -3.99 -3.38 13.12
CA PHE A 134 -3.03 -2.81 12.17
C PHE A 134 -1.61 -2.64 12.70
N THR A 135 -1.40 -2.51 14.02
CA THR A 135 -0.04 -2.49 14.58
C THR A 135 0.63 -3.85 14.46
N HIS A 136 -0.12 -4.95 14.53
CA HIS A 136 0.41 -6.30 14.27
C HIS A 136 0.72 -6.50 12.79
N PHE A 137 -0.13 -5.98 11.89
CA PHE A 137 0.17 -5.99 10.46
C PHE A 137 1.41 -5.15 10.14
N ARG A 138 1.58 -3.98 10.77
CA ARG A 138 2.82 -3.18 10.69
C ARG A 138 4.03 -3.98 11.15
N ALA A 139 3.96 -4.68 12.29
CA ALA A 139 5.05 -5.51 12.78
C ALA A 139 5.44 -6.62 11.78
N LEU A 140 4.48 -7.17 11.04
CA LEU A 140 4.76 -8.12 9.94
C LEU A 140 5.50 -7.45 8.78
N LEU A 141 5.10 -6.23 8.39
CA LEU A 141 5.79 -5.47 7.35
C LEU A 141 7.21 -5.08 7.80
N ASP A 142 7.39 -4.71 9.06
CA ASP A 142 8.70 -4.42 9.66
C ASP A 142 9.58 -5.69 9.70
N LYS A 143 9.01 -6.86 9.97
CA LYS A 143 9.73 -8.14 9.84
C LYS A 143 10.16 -8.43 8.39
N ALA A 144 9.30 -8.11 7.42
CA ALA A 144 9.55 -8.36 6.00
C ALA A 144 10.56 -7.38 5.38
N TYR A 145 10.53 -6.11 5.81
CA TYR A 145 11.24 -5.00 5.16
C TYR A 145 12.14 -4.18 6.09
N GLY A 146 11.94 -4.23 7.41
CA GLY A 146 12.67 -3.44 8.41
C GLY A 146 14.09 -3.94 8.68
N HIS A 147 14.40 -5.19 8.37
CA HIS A 147 15.78 -5.69 8.35
C HIS A 147 16.47 -5.30 7.05
N GLY A 148 16.84 -4.03 6.95
CA GLY A 148 17.60 -3.43 5.86
C GLY A 148 18.92 -4.10 5.57
N ARG A 149 18.89 -5.17 4.79
CA ARG A 149 20.11 -5.65 4.15
C ARG A 149 20.46 -4.87 2.88
N ASN A 150 19.58 -3.96 2.41
CA ASN A 150 19.76 -3.27 1.13
C ASN A 150 19.38 -1.78 1.10
N LEU A 151 18.96 -1.14 2.21
CA LEU A 151 18.82 0.32 2.19
C LEU A 151 20.22 0.94 2.35
N PRO A 152 20.62 1.90 1.48
CA PRO A 152 21.90 2.57 1.61
C PRO A 152 22.13 3.07 3.05
N SER A 153 23.35 2.96 3.55
CA SER A 153 23.78 3.45 4.89
C SER A 153 23.25 4.85 5.23
N MET A 154 23.05 5.70 4.22
CA MET A 154 22.40 7.02 4.29
C MET A 154 21.03 7.03 5.01
N TYR A 155 20.27 5.92 4.99
CA TYR A 155 18.99 5.81 5.67
C TYR A 155 19.09 5.41 7.15
N TYR A 156 20.23 4.83 7.57
CA TYR A 156 20.49 4.34 8.94
C TYR A 156 21.38 5.25 9.78
N SER A 157 21.99 6.29 9.19
CA SER A 157 22.76 7.25 9.97
C SER A 157 21.87 7.89 11.04
N PRO A 158 22.35 8.05 12.29
CA PRO A 158 21.63 8.81 13.31
C PRO A 158 21.48 10.24 12.81
N VAL A 159 20.30 10.54 12.25
CA VAL A 159 20.06 11.85 11.67
C VAL A 159 19.75 12.77 12.85
N THR A 160 20.56 13.79 13.06
CA THR A 160 20.29 14.85 14.04
C THR A 160 19.15 15.77 13.60
N GLN A 161 18.54 15.50 12.43
CA GLN A 161 17.51 16.29 11.78
C GLN A 161 16.38 15.38 11.25
N PRO A 162 15.12 15.83 11.31
CA PRO A 162 14.01 15.20 10.61
C PRO A 162 14.29 14.96 9.13
N ARG A 163 13.84 13.80 8.62
CA ARG A 163 13.96 13.44 7.21
C ARG A 163 12.67 13.76 6.48
N LEU A 164 12.79 14.37 5.30
CA LEU A 164 11.70 14.59 4.36
C LEU A 164 12.01 13.85 3.06
N VAL A 165 11.13 12.95 2.61
CA VAL A 165 11.31 12.25 1.33
C VAL A 165 10.38 12.83 0.28
N LEU A 166 10.96 13.40 -0.78
CA LEU A 166 10.25 13.88 -1.95
C LEU A 166 10.19 12.76 -2.99
N MET A 167 8.99 12.23 -3.23
CA MET A 167 8.77 11.25 -4.29
C MET A 167 8.72 11.95 -5.64
N SER A 168 9.85 11.93 -6.34
CA SER A 168 10.01 12.55 -7.65
C SER A 168 9.44 11.66 -8.74
N ARG A 169 8.55 12.22 -9.55
CA ARG A 169 8.06 11.59 -10.79
C ARG A 169 8.53 12.42 -11.96
N LYS A 170 9.16 11.77 -12.93
CA LYS A 170 9.48 12.34 -14.24
C LYS A 170 8.66 11.61 -15.29
N GLY A 171 7.71 12.29 -15.92
CA GLY A 171 6.82 11.69 -16.92
C GLY A 171 6.04 12.76 -17.68
N SER A 172 5.43 12.35 -18.79
CA SER A 172 4.67 13.23 -19.70
C SER A 172 3.18 13.37 -19.35
N ILE A 173 2.65 12.55 -18.43
CA ILE A 173 1.21 12.40 -18.17
C ILE A 173 0.84 12.80 -16.73
N GLY A 174 1.56 13.77 -16.13
CA GLY A 174 1.17 14.37 -14.84
C GLY A 174 1.86 13.83 -13.56
N ARG A 175 1.43 14.34 -12.40
CA ARG A 175 1.98 14.14 -11.02
C ARG A 175 3.41 14.63 -10.81
N VAL A 176 3.83 15.65 -11.55
CA VAL A 176 5.13 16.28 -11.42
C VAL A 176 5.03 17.48 -10.48
N ILE A 177 5.96 17.58 -9.53
CA ILE A 177 6.19 18.83 -8.79
C ILE A 177 7.10 19.69 -9.68
N SER A 178 6.53 20.66 -10.38
CA SER A 178 7.24 21.42 -11.42
C SER A 178 8.38 22.28 -10.87
N ASN A 179 8.25 22.75 -9.62
CA ASN A 179 9.29 23.48 -8.89
C ASN A 179 9.99 22.63 -7.81
N GLU A 180 10.16 21.32 -8.05
CA GLU A 180 10.79 20.36 -7.10
C GLU A 180 12.13 20.87 -6.52
N GLY A 181 12.96 21.52 -7.34
CA GLY A 181 14.24 22.08 -6.89
C GLY A 181 14.08 23.18 -5.84
N ASP A 182 13.09 24.05 -5.99
CA ASP A 182 12.78 25.09 -5.01
C ASP A 182 12.15 24.51 -3.74
N VAL A 183 11.27 23.53 -3.91
CA VAL A 183 10.63 22.79 -2.81
C VAL A 183 11.67 22.10 -1.94
N LYS A 184 12.65 21.44 -2.57
CA LYS A 184 13.79 20.84 -1.88
C LYS A 184 14.57 21.90 -1.10
N ARG A 185 14.92 23.02 -1.74
CA ARG A 185 15.68 24.10 -1.09
C ARG A 185 14.95 24.65 0.14
N VAL A 186 13.66 24.93 0.02
CA VAL A 186 12.84 25.44 1.14
C VAL A 186 12.79 24.44 2.30
N ALA A 187 12.66 23.14 2.01
CA ALA A 187 12.69 22.12 3.04
C ALA A 187 14.05 22.01 3.74
N GLU A 188 15.15 22.14 3.01
CA GLU A 188 16.50 22.20 3.58
C GLU A 188 16.71 23.47 4.43
N GLU A 189 16.17 24.62 4.02
CA GLU A 189 16.20 25.87 4.80
C GLU A 189 15.42 25.76 6.13
N VAL A 190 14.34 24.98 6.17
CA VAL A 190 13.60 24.69 7.41
C VAL A 190 14.40 23.76 8.33
N GLY A 191 15.36 23.01 7.78
CA GLY A 191 16.27 22.15 8.53
C GLY A 191 16.08 20.65 8.30
N PHE A 192 15.24 20.25 7.34
CA PHE A 192 15.07 18.84 6.98
C PHE A 192 16.29 18.29 6.22
N ASN A 193 16.59 17.02 6.47
CA ASN A 193 17.39 16.22 5.56
C ASN A 193 16.50 15.71 4.41
N VAL A 194 16.62 16.31 3.23
CA VAL A 194 15.72 16.04 2.10
C VAL A 194 16.29 14.97 1.18
N ILE A 195 15.52 13.88 0.98
CA ILE A 195 15.85 12.81 0.05
C ILE A 195 14.90 12.86 -1.14
N VAL A 196 15.43 12.93 -2.36
CA VAL A 196 14.62 12.85 -3.58
C VAL A 196 14.61 11.43 -4.09
N PHE A 197 13.45 10.77 -4.03
CA PHE A 197 13.29 9.38 -4.39
C PHE A 197 12.56 9.21 -5.73
N LYS A 198 13.21 8.52 -6.68
CA LYS A 198 12.74 8.42 -8.09
C LYS A 198 12.15 7.04 -8.46
N SER A 199 12.18 6.06 -7.57
CA SER A 199 11.76 4.67 -7.83
C SER A 199 10.54 4.28 -6.99
N SER A 200 9.95 3.10 -7.24
CA SER A 200 8.79 2.58 -6.51
C SER A 200 8.93 1.12 -6.07
N LYS A 201 10.11 0.51 -6.23
CA LYS A 201 10.37 -0.88 -5.82
C LYS A 201 10.82 -0.92 -4.37
N GLN A 202 10.26 -1.86 -3.59
CA GLN A 202 10.55 -2.33 -2.20
C GLN A 202 10.91 -1.27 -1.12
N GLU A 203 11.80 -0.34 -1.43
CA GLU A 203 12.22 0.81 -0.62
C GLU A 203 11.07 1.78 -0.31
N ALA A 204 10.01 1.77 -1.12
CA ALA A 204 8.84 2.63 -0.91
C ALA A 204 8.19 2.43 0.47
N TYR A 205 8.14 1.19 0.99
CA TYR A 205 7.58 0.95 2.32
C TYR A 205 8.42 1.61 3.42
N ALA A 206 9.73 1.35 3.41
CA ALA A 206 10.65 1.94 4.40
C ALA A 206 10.67 3.47 4.33
N ILE A 207 10.59 4.03 3.11
CA ILE A 207 10.51 5.46 2.89
C ILE A 207 9.21 6.04 3.44
N ILE A 208 8.06 5.50 3.03
CA ILE A 208 6.73 5.99 3.45
C ILE A 208 6.58 5.87 4.97
N ASN A 209 7.08 4.79 5.57
CA ASN A 209 6.99 4.57 7.01
C ASN A 209 7.83 5.55 7.85
N THR A 210 8.74 6.30 7.22
CA THR A 210 9.56 7.35 7.85
C THR A 210 9.18 8.76 7.39
N SER A 211 8.13 8.89 6.57
CA SER A 211 7.68 10.18 6.05
C SER A 211 6.76 10.88 7.05
N HIS A 212 7.05 12.16 7.32
CA HIS A 212 6.29 13.00 8.25
C HIS A 212 5.24 13.88 7.56
N ALA A 213 5.29 13.98 6.22
CA ALA A 213 4.36 14.79 5.45
C ALA A 213 3.91 14.07 4.16
N MET A 214 2.68 14.37 3.75
CA MET A 214 2.07 13.87 2.51
C MET A 214 1.48 15.04 1.72
N LEU A 215 1.84 15.13 0.45
CA LEU A 215 1.26 16.09 -0.48
C LEU A 215 -0.08 15.56 -1.01
N VAL A 216 -1.13 16.37 -0.93
CA VAL A 216 -2.48 16.02 -1.40
C VAL A 216 -2.89 16.97 -2.54
N PRO A 217 -2.92 16.48 -3.80
CA PRO A 217 -3.40 17.24 -4.94
C PRO A 217 -4.90 17.60 -4.83
N LEU A 218 -5.33 18.59 -5.60
CA LEU A 218 -6.70 19.07 -5.62
C LEU A 218 -7.66 17.92 -5.97
N GLY A 219 -8.76 17.79 -5.23
CA GLY A 219 -9.82 16.81 -5.48
C GLY A 219 -9.50 15.38 -5.03
N LEU A 220 -8.30 15.16 -4.45
CA LEU A 220 -7.85 13.87 -3.95
C LEU A 220 -7.93 13.74 -2.42
N GLU A 221 -8.53 14.68 -1.71
CA GLU A 221 -8.57 14.70 -0.24
C GLU A 221 -9.23 13.44 0.33
N TRP A 222 -10.39 13.05 -0.22
CA TRP A 222 -11.06 11.82 0.18
C TRP A 222 -10.22 10.57 -0.14
N VAL A 223 -9.52 10.56 -1.28
CA VAL A 223 -8.65 9.43 -1.67
C VAL A 223 -7.47 9.33 -0.73
N ALA A 224 -6.85 10.46 -0.38
CA ALA A 224 -5.77 10.51 0.60
C ALA A 224 -6.24 9.96 1.95
N ASP A 225 -7.44 10.34 2.39
CA ASP A 225 -8.01 9.90 3.66
C ASP A 225 -8.25 8.39 3.73
N VAL A 226 -8.99 7.85 2.75
CA VAL A 226 -9.38 6.43 2.74
C VAL A 226 -8.24 5.48 2.38
N CYS A 227 -7.28 5.92 1.56
CA CYS A 227 -6.18 5.07 1.10
C CYS A 227 -4.95 5.12 2.01
N PHE A 228 -4.74 6.22 2.73
CA PHE A 228 -3.49 6.46 3.46
C PHE A 228 -3.74 6.93 4.90
N VAL A 229 -4.65 7.88 5.16
CA VAL A 229 -4.71 8.58 6.48
C VAL A 229 -5.20 7.63 7.55
N LYS A 230 -6.31 6.97 7.26
CA LYS A 230 -6.93 6.05 8.22
C LYS A 230 -5.98 4.92 8.61
N SER A 231 -5.40 4.24 7.62
CA SER A 231 -4.49 3.13 7.87
C SER A 231 -3.19 3.57 8.52
N ALA A 232 -2.64 4.74 8.18
CA ALA A 232 -1.46 5.25 8.85
C ALA A 232 -1.72 5.51 10.34
N LYS A 233 -2.84 6.16 10.69
CA LYS A 233 -3.25 6.36 12.09
C LYS A 233 -3.38 5.02 12.83
N GLU A 234 -4.02 4.03 12.23
CA GLU A 234 -4.17 2.69 12.81
C GLU A 234 -2.82 1.96 12.95
N MET A 235 -1.85 2.25 12.06
CA MET A 235 -0.46 1.82 12.15
C MET A 235 0.41 2.68 13.08
N ARG A 236 -0.17 3.66 13.79
CA ARG A 236 0.55 4.66 14.60
C ARG A 236 1.62 5.44 13.82
N ALA A 237 1.44 5.56 12.51
CA ALA A 237 2.17 6.49 11.67
C ALA A 237 1.35 7.78 11.59
N GLU A 238 1.92 8.89 12.06
CA GLU A 238 1.30 10.20 11.91
C GLU A 238 2.04 11.00 10.84
N TYR A 239 1.30 11.40 9.81
CA TYR A 239 1.79 12.34 8.81
C TYR A 239 0.92 13.59 8.80
N MET A 240 1.52 14.68 8.34
CA MET A 240 0.84 15.95 8.12
C MET A 240 0.52 16.13 6.63
N GLU A 241 -0.74 16.41 6.33
CA GLU A 241 -1.19 16.63 4.96
C GLU A 241 -0.91 18.08 4.55
N TYR A 242 -0.17 18.28 3.46
CA TYR A 242 -0.16 19.54 2.73
C TYR A 242 -1.18 19.45 1.58
N LYS A 243 -2.35 20.04 1.78
CA LYS A 243 -3.39 20.15 0.75
C LYS A 243 -3.07 21.36 -0.12
N ILE A 244 -2.98 21.13 -1.42
CA ILE A 244 -2.69 22.22 -2.36
C ILE A 244 -3.91 23.11 -2.53
N ASN A 245 -3.68 24.37 -2.86
CA ASN A 245 -4.72 25.26 -3.33
C ASN A 245 -4.88 25.09 -4.84
N ALA A 246 -6.03 25.53 -5.37
CA ALA A 246 -6.28 25.54 -6.82
C ALA A 246 -5.12 26.16 -7.62
N LYS A 247 -4.58 27.31 -7.17
CA LYS A 247 -3.48 28.02 -7.85
C LYS A 247 -2.15 27.25 -7.92
N GLU A 248 -1.97 26.21 -7.12
CA GLU A 248 -0.80 25.34 -7.18
C GLU A 248 -1.04 24.11 -8.08
N SER A 249 -2.26 23.90 -8.54
CA SER A 249 -2.62 22.84 -9.48
C SER A 249 -2.41 23.33 -10.91
N SER A 250 -1.88 22.48 -11.80
CA SER A 250 -1.86 22.79 -13.24
C SER A 250 -3.25 22.80 -13.88
N LEU A 251 -4.29 22.36 -13.17
CA LEU A 251 -5.66 22.36 -13.70
C LEU A 251 -6.17 23.78 -14.00
N VAL A 252 -5.65 24.80 -13.31
CA VAL A 252 -6.00 26.22 -13.58
C VAL A 252 -5.46 26.73 -14.91
N GLU A 253 -4.56 25.98 -15.56
CA GLU A 253 -4.10 26.27 -16.93
C GLU A 253 -5.09 25.75 -17.99
N THR A 254 -5.97 24.83 -17.60
CA THR A 254 -6.91 24.13 -18.51
C THR A 254 -8.36 24.52 -18.26
N TYR A 255 -8.73 24.78 -17.01
CA TYR A 255 -10.09 25.07 -16.58
C TYR A 255 -10.18 26.45 -15.95
N ASP A 256 -11.31 27.14 -16.14
CA ASP A 256 -11.57 28.42 -15.48
C ASP A 256 -11.72 28.22 -13.96
N GLU A 257 -11.27 29.21 -13.18
CA GLU A 257 -11.30 29.14 -11.72
C GLU A 257 -12.73 29.04 -11.13
N ASN A 258 -13.74 29.46 -11.90
CA ASN A 258 -15.15 29.39 -11.49
C ASN A 258 -15.82 28.07 -11.87
N GLU A 259 -15.18 27.22 -12.67
CA GLU A 259 -15.70 25.90 -13.01
C GLU A 259 -15.69 24.98 -11.78
N MET A 260 -16.69 24.11 -11.70
CA MET A 260 -16.85 23.17 -10.59
C MET A 260 -15.63 22.26 -10.39
N VAL A 261 -14.92 21.92 -11.48
CA VAL A 261 -13.69 21.11 -11.43
C VAL A 261 -12.57 21.76 -10.62
N ILE A 262 -12.53 23.10 -10.53
CA ILE A 262 -11.56 23.84 -9.72
C ILE A 262 -12.18 24.28 -8.39
N LYS A 263 -13.38 24.85 -8.45
CA LYS A 263 -14.03 25.52 -7.31
C LYS A 263 -14.56 24.54 -6.27
N ASP A 264 -15.11 23.40 -6.70
CA ASP A 264 -15.64 22.38 -5.82
C ASP A 264 -15.45 20.97 -6.43
N PRO A 265 -14.22 20.42 -6.34
CA PRO A 265 -13.90 19.09 -6.85
C PRO A 265 -14.76 17.99 -6.25
N VAL A 266 -15.24 18.18 -5.01
CA VAL A 266 -16.09 17.21 -4.31
C VAL A 266 -17.46 17.15 -4.97
N ALA A 267 -18.09 18.31 -5.20
CA ALA A 267 -19.36 18.38 -5.90
C ALA A 267 -19.26 17.96 -7.37
N PHE A 268 -18.16 18.32 -8.06
CA PHE A 268 -17.91 17.92 -9.45
C PHE A 268 -17.83 16.39 -9.62
N LYS A 269 -17.10 15.72 -8.72
CA LYS A 269 -16.99 14.26 -8.69
C LYS A 269 -18.29 13.58 -8.24
N GLY A 270 -18.97 14.17 -7.25
CA GLY A 270 -20.05 13.50 -6.53
C GLY A 270 -19.62 12.15 -5.97
N ASN A 271 -20.45 11.12 -6.18
CA ASN A 271 -20.15 9.73 -5.78
C ASN A 271 -19.50 8.91 -6.92
N ASN A 272 -19.08 9.55 -8.02
CA ASN A 272 -18.60 8.87 -9.21
C ASN A 272 -17.06 8.95 -9.33
N TRP A 273 -16.37 7.84 -9.05
CA TRP A 273 -14.93 7.73 -9.25
C TRP A 273 -14.63 7.04 -10.59
N SER A 274 -14.96 7.73 -11.70
CA SER A 274 -14.78 7.23 -13.07
C SER A 274 -13.34 7.38 -13.58
N SER A 275 -13.02 6.75 -14.72
CA SER A 275 -11.71 6.92 -15.35
C SER A 275 -11.41 8.38 -15.65
N ASP A 276 -12.38 9.14 -16.15
CA ASP A 276 -12.20 10.55 -16.53
C ASP A 276 -11.87 11.42 -15.30
N ILE A 277 -12.55 11.19 -14.17
CA ILE A 277 -12.25 11.88 -12.90
C ILE A 277 -10.83 11.53 -12.42
N MET A 278 -10.43 10.27 -12.54
CA MET A 278 -9.06 9.84 -12.22
C MET A 278 -8.05 10.49 -13.16
N ASP A 279 -8.36 10.63 -14.44
CA ASP A 279 -7.46 11.24 -15.41
C ASP A 279 -7.20 12.70 -15.02
N ILE A 280 -8.24 13.47 -14.74
CA ILE A 280 -8.16 14.87 -14.30
C ILE A 280 -7.34 15.02 -13.01
N TYR A 281 -7.80 14.45 -11.90
CA TYR A 281 -7.22 14.78 -10.59
C TYR A 281 -6.03 13.91 -10.21
N LEU A 282 -6.02 12.64 -10.61
CA LEU A 282 -5.02 11.66 -10.14
C LEU A 282 -3.88 11.44 -11.14
N LYS A 283 -4.14 11.44 -12.44
CA LYS A 283 -3.11 11.14 -13.44
C LYS A 283 -2.45 12.41 -13.95
N GLU A 284 -3.21 13.33 -14.52
CA GLU A 284 -2.70 14.41 -15.38
C GLU A 284 -2.31 15.67 -14.61
N GLN A 285 -2.88 15.90 -13.42
CA GLN A 285 -2.57 17.05 -12.59
C GLN A 285 -1.09 17.10 -12.17
N ASN A 286 -0.42 18.21 -12.50
CA ASN A 286 0.88 18.60 -11.96
C ASN A 286 0.69 19.62 -10.83
N VAL A 287 1.74 19.80 -10.03
CA VAL A 287 1.73 20.70 -8.89
C VAL A 287 2.90 21.68 -8.96
N LYS A 288 2.64 22.96 -8.73
CA LYS A 288 3.63 24.00 -8.50
C LYS A 288 3.39 24.60 -7.12
N LEU A 289 4.20 24.21 -6.13
CA LEU A 289 3.96 24.59 -4.74
C LEU A 289 4.22 26.08 -4.49
N ASP A 290 3.33 26.71 -3.71
CA ASP A 290 3.53 28.02 -3.12
C ASP A 290 4.57 27.89 -2.01
N LEU A 291 5.76 28.42 -2.26
CA LEU A 291 6.91 28.25 -1.38
C LEU A 291 6.71 28.93 -0.01
N LEU A 292 5.94 30.01 0.09
CA LEU A 292 5.69 30.67 1.36
C LEU A 292 4.76 29.83 2.21
N ARG A 293 3.63 29.39 1.65
CA ARG A 293 2.68 28.55 2.38
C ARG A 293 3.29 27.19 2.73
N PHE A 294 4.04 26.61 1.80
CA PHE A 294 4.74 25.34 2.01
C PHE A 294 5.80 25.46 3.11
N LYS A 295 6.58 26.56 3.15
CA LYS A 295 7.57 26.80 4.21
C LYS A 295 6.93 26.87 5.59
N GLU A 296 5.83 27.60 5.74
CA GLU A 296 5.13 27.69 7.03
C GLU A 296 4.55 26.34 7.47
N HIS A 297 4.01 25.55 6.53
CA HIS A 297 3.58 24.19 6.85
C HIS A 297 4.75 23.31 7.28
N LEU A 298 5.88 23.36 6.57
CA LEU A 298 7.05 22.55 6.88
C LEU A 298 7.64 22.85 8.26
N LYS A 299 7.57 24.09 8.77
CA LYS A 299 8.00 24.38 10.15
C LYS A 299 7.20 23.56 11.17
N GLN A 300 5.88 23.48 11.00
CA GLN A 300 5.03 22.68 11.89
C GLN A 300 5.33 21.17 11.77
N VAL A 301 5.57 20.70 10.54
CA VAL A 301 6.00 19.31 10.31
C VAL A 301 7.34 19.03 10.99
N TYR A 302 8.25 20.00 10.96
CA TYR A 302 9.58 19.87 11.54
C TYR A 302 9.52 19.71 13.05
N ASP A 303 8.75 20.58 13.72
CA ASP A 303 8.58 20.54 15.18
C ASP A 303 7.96 19.20 15.61
N LYS A 304 6.94 18.75 14.90
CA LYS A 304 6.30 17.45 15.17
C LYS A 304 7.26 16.27 14.95
N ALA A 305 8.05 16.31 13.88
CA ALA A 305 9.03 15.27 13.60
C ALA A 305 10.15 15.25 14.64
N LYS A 306 10.55 16.41 15.17
CA LYS A 306 11.49 16.51 16.29
C LYS A 306 10.95 15.87 17.56
N GLU A 307 9.72 16.19 17.94
CA GLU A 307 9.09 15.55 19.11
C GLU A 307 9.01 14.03 18.97
N PHE A 308 8.76 13.52 17.76
CA PHE A 308 8.73 12.09 17.50
C PHE A 308 10.12 11.45 17.67
N MET A 309 11.15 12.09 17.11
CA MET A 309 12.54 11.63 17.25
C MET A 309 13.02 11.63 18.71
N ASP A 310 12.60 12.59 19.52
CA ASP A 310 13.00 12.68 20.94
C ASP A 310 12.26 11.66 21.83
N LYS A 311 11.08 11.17 21.41
CA LYS A 311 10.28 10.17 22.15
C LYS A 311 10.71 8.72 21.86
N ASP A 312 11.21 8.46 20.65
CA ASP A 312 11.65 7.14 20.19
C ASP A 312 13.18 6.94 20.27
N GLY A 313 13.91 7.94 20.78
CA GLY A 313 15.38 7.96 20.95
C GLY A 313 15.89 7.33 22.24
#